data_AF-I2JJ97-F1
#
_entry.id   AF-I2JJ97-F1
#
_cell.length_a   1.000
_cell.length_b   1.000
_cell.length_c   1.000
_cell.angle_alpha   90.00
_cell.angle_beta   90.00
_cell.angle_gamma   90.00
#
_symmetry.space_group_name_H-M   'P 1'
#
loop_
_entity.id
_entity.type
_entity.pdbx_description
1 polymer ?
#
loop_
_entity_poly.entity_id
_entity_poly.type
_entity_poly.pdbx_seq_one_letter_code
_entity_poly.pdbx_strand_id
1 'polypeptide(L)' 'MCPLALLAEEEVELELELPVVKLSPQIRSGAAGIQAYTDLACEELAGVNAESAAQQRALAARKQQCLEQYRQFIPNTGLR' A
#
# COMPACT_ATOMS: atom_id res chain seq x y z
N MET A 1 4.96 -29.43 68.52
CA MET A 1 4.05 -30.40 67.86
C MET A 1 3.44 -29.69 66.66
N CYS A 2 4.00 -29.92 65.46
CA CYS A 2 3.41 -29.45 64.20
C CYS A 2 2.69 -30.63 63.56
N PRO A 3 1.40 -30.52 63.19
CA PRO A 3 0.82 -31.48 62.28
C PRO A 3 1.08 -31.02 60.84
N LEU A 4 1.71 -31.93 60.08
CA LEU A 4 1.69 -31.94 58.62
C LEU A 4 0.23 -32.04 58.14
N ALA A 5 -0.19 -31.13 57.26
CA ALA A 5 -1.33 -31.30 56.36
C ALA A 5 -0.81 -30.95 54.95
N LEU A 6 -0.39 -31.93 54.17
CA LEU A 6 -1.20 -32.68 53.19
C LEU A 6 -1.69 -31.79 52.04
N LEU A 7 -0.95 -31.86 50.93
CA LEU A 7 -1.42 -32.02 49.55
C LEU A 7 -2.72 -31.33 49.14
N ALA A 8 -2.58 -30.31 48.29
CA ALA A 8 -3.50 -30.08 47.19
C ALA A 8 -2.72 -29.35 46.08
N GLU A 9 -2.07 -30.13 45.22
CA GLU A 9 -1.66 -29.67 43.90
C GLU A 9 -2.94 -29.56 43.08
N GLU A 10 -3.55 -28.38 43.07
CA GLU A 10 -4.69 -28.09 42.21
C GLU A 10 -4.13 -27.56 40.89
N GLU A 11 -3.78 -28.49 40.00
CA GLU A 11 -3.47 -28.18 38.61
C GLU A 11 -4.75 -27.70 37.93
N VAL A 12 -4.98 -26.39 37.97
CA VAL A 12 -6.06 -25.76 37.21
C VAL A 12 -5.61 -25.67 35.75
N GLU A 13 -5.94 -26.68 34.95
CA GLU A 13 -5.91 -26.60 33.49
C GLU A 13 -6.89 -25.50 33.04
N LEU A 14 -6.39 -24.27 32.92
CA LEU A 14 -7.07 -23.23 32.17
C LEU A 14 -6.97 -23.59 30.69
N GLU A 15 -7.96 -24.33 30.18
CA GLU A 15 -8.31 -24.35 28.77
C GLU A 15 -8.71 -22.93 28.34
N LEU A 16 -7.71 -22.09 28.09
CA LEU A 16 -7.89 -20.79 27.47
C LEU A 16 -8.27 -21.01 26.01
N GLU A 17 -9.57 -21.13 25.76
CA GLU A 17 -10.14 -21.03 24.42
C GLU A 17 -9.79 -19.65 23.85
N LEU A 18 -8.69 -19.60 23.08
CA LEU A 18 -8.27 -18.39 22.39
C LEU A 18 -9.35 -18.02 21.35
N PRO A 19 -9.81 -16.76 21.32
CA PRO A 19 -10.87 -16.37 20.42
C PRO A 19 -10.41 -16.53 18.96
N VAL A 20 -11.15 -17.35 18.20
CA VAL A 20 -10.90 -17.54 16.76
C VAL A 20 -11.35 -16.29 16.01
N VAL A 21 -10.40 -15.44 15.62
CA VAL A 21 -10.67 -14.23 14.84
C VAL A 21 -10.67 -14.57 13.35
N LYS A 22 -11.83 -14.48 12.70
CA LYS A 22 -11.94 -14.59 11.24
C LYS A 22 -11.50 -13.28 10.60
N LEU A 23 -10.29 -13.26 10.04
CA LEU A 23 -9.79 -12.14 9.25
C LEU A 23 -10.37 -12.22 7.83
N SER A 24 -11.31 -11.34 7.50
CA SER A 24 -11.76 -11.15 6.12
C SER A 24 -10.77 -10.23 5.38
N PRO A 25 -10.43 -10.52 4.10
CA PRO A 25 -9.54 -9.66 3.33
C PRO A 25 -10.11 -8.25 3.21
N GLN A 26 -9.32 -7.26 3.61
CA GLN A 26 -9.60 -5.84 3.39
C GLN A 26 -9.37 -5.53 1.91
N ILE A 27 -10.45 -5.48 1.13
CA ILE A 27 -10.40 -5.01 -0.25
C ILE A 27 -10.20 -3.50 -0.20
N ARG A 28 -8.97 -3.04 -0.47
CA ARG A 28 -8.76 -1.63 -0.79
C ARG A 28 -9.43 -1.40 -2.14
N SER A 29 -10.56 -0.69 -2.14
CA SER A 29 -11.07 -0.06 -3.35
C SER A 29 -10.04 0.98 -3.79
N GLY A 30 -9.02 0.54 -4.52
CA GLY A 30 -8.05 1.42 -5.14
C GLY A 30 -8.83 2.44 -5.94
N ALA A 31 -8.46 3.71 -5.80
CA ALA A 31 -9.04 4.80 -6.56
C ALA A 31 -8.75 4.52 -8.05
N ALA A 32 -9.65 3.77 -8.70
CA ALA A 32 -9.46 3.24 -10.04
C ALA A 32 -9.25 4.35 -11.08
N GLY A 33 -9.57 5.61 -10.74
CA GLY A 33 -9.33 6.77 -11.60
C GLY A 33 -7.97 7.46 -11.44
N ILE A 34 -7.28 7.36 -10.30
CA ILE A 34 -5.99 8.05 -10.08
C ILE A 34 -4.81 7.07 -10.20
N GLN A 35 -4.99 5.83 -9.72
CA GLN A 35 -3.99 4.77 -9.88
C GLN A 35 -3.77 4.42 -11.37
N ALA A 36 -4.78 4.66 -12.22
CA ALA A 36 -4.72 4.37 -13.65
C ALA A 36 -3.54 5.04 -14.37
N TYR A 37 -3.10 6.23 -13.95
CA TYR A 37 -1.99 6.93 -14.63
C TYR A 37 -0.60 6.49 -14.13
N THR A 38 -0.51 5.96 -12.92
CA THR A 38 0.77 5.50 -12.36
C THR A 38 1.29 4.25 -13.07
N ASP A 39 0.38 3.37 -13.49
CA ASP A 39 0.74 2.08 -14.10
C ASP A 39 1.00 2.18 -15.62
N LEU A 40 0.66 3.32 -16.24
CA LEU A 40 0.90 3.55 -17.67
C LEU A 40 2.35 3.92 -17.95
N ALA A 41 2.85 3.47 -19.11
CA ALA A 41 4.14 3.89 -19.62
C ALA A 41 4.12 5.37 -20.03
N CYS A 42 5.28 6.03 -19.99
CA CYS A 42 5.36 7.47 -20.24
C CYS A 42 4.91 7.85 -21.66
N GLU A 43 5.13 6.97 -22.63
CA GLU A 43 4.73 7.09 -24.03
C GLU A 43 3.20 7.05 -24.18
N GLU A 44 2.53 6.24 -23.37
CA GLU A 44 1.09 6.03 -23.43
C GLU A 44 0.32 7.21 -22.83
N LEU A 45 0.92 7.95 -21.88
CA LEU A 45 0.32 9.13 -21.25
C LEU A 45 -0.02 10.26 -22.23
N ALA A 46 0.61 10.29 -23.41
CA ALA A 46 0.33 11.31 -24.43
C ALA A 46 -1.08 11.16 -25.02
N GLY A 47 -1.58 9.93 -25.17
CA GLY A 47 -2.89 9.63 -25.74
C GLY A 47 -4.05 9.61 -24.73
N VAL A 48 -3.75 9.80 -23.44
CA VAL A 48 -4.74 9.70 -22.37
C VAL A 48 -5.41 11.06 -22.15
N ASN A 49 -6.75 11.03 -22.14
CA ASN A 49 -7.58 12.18 -21.80
C ASN A 49 -8.08 12.07 -20.36
N ALA A 50 -8.16 13.21 -19.68
CA ALA A 50 -8.75 13.32 -18.35
C ALA A 50 -10.20 13.78 -18.47
N GLU A 51 -11.10 13.15 -17.73
CA GLU A 51 -12.54 13.44 -17.74
C GLU A 51 -12.95 14.38 -16.61
N SER A 52 -12.07 14.64 -15.63
CA SER A 52 -12.30 15.56 -14.53
C SER A 52 -11.08 16.42 -14.21
N ALA A 53 -11.30 17.55 -13.53
CA ALA A 53 -10.22 18.46 -13.12
C ALA A 53 -9.20 17.80 -12.17
N ALA A 54 -9.65 16.87 -11.31
CA ALA A 54 -8.76 16.11 -10.44
C ALA A 54 -7.87 15.15 -11.24
N GLN A 55 -8.45 14.46 -12.23
CA GLN A 55 -7.72 13.59 -13.15
C GLN A 55 -6.72 14.38 -14.00
N GLN A 56 -7.08 15.58 -14.47
CA GLN A 56 -6.19 16.42 -15.25
C GLN A 56 -4.95 16.83 -14.46
N ARG A 57 -5.11 17.19 -13.19
CA ARG A 57 -3.98 17.48 -12.28
C ARG A 57 -3.10 16.26 -12.07
N ALA A 58 -3.69 15.09 -11.84
CA ALA A 58 -2.95 13.85 -11.67
C ALA A 58 -2.16 13.46 -12.93
N LEU A 59 -2.78 13.56 -14.10
CA LEU A 59 -2.15 13.29 -15.40
C LEU A 59 -1.01 14.27 -15.67
N ALA A 60 -1.20 15.57 -15.40
CA ALA A 60 -0.16 16.59 -15.56
C ALA A 60 1.05 16.32 -14.65
N ALA A 61 0.82 15.99 -13.38
CA ALA A 61 1.88 15.63 -12.45
C ALA A 61 2.66 14.40 -12.93
N ARG A 62 1.96 13.37 -13.42
CA ARG A 62 2.61 12.17 -13.96
C ARG A 62 3.44 12.46 -15.20
N LYS A 63 2.95 13.30 -16.12
CA LYS A 63 3.71 13.74 -17.31
C LYS A 63 5.00 14.48 -16.93
N GLN A 64 4.95 15.33 -15.91
CA GLN A 64 6.15 16.02 -15.42
C GLN A 64 7.20 15.05 -14.86
N GLN A 65 6.78 14.07 -14.06
CA GLN A 65 7.68 13.04 -13.53
C GLN A 65 8.39 12.26 -14.66
N CYS A 66 7.66 11.90 -15.71
CA CYS A 66 8.25 11.26 -16.89
C CYS A 66 9.32 12.15 -17.54
N LEU A 67 9.03 13.44 -17.75
CA LEU A 67 9.99 14.37 -18.35
C LEU A 67 11.26 14.53 -17.50
N GLU A 68 11.13 14.60 -16.18
CA GLU A 68 12.29 14.64 -15.26
C GLU A 68 13.15 13.37 -15.40
N GLN A 69 12.52 12.21 -15.55
CA GLN A 69 13.22 10.95 -15.80
C GLN A 69 13.93 10.91 -17.16
N TYR A 70 13.50 11.65 -18.18
CA TYR A 70 14.25 11.77 -19.43
C TYR A 70 15.37 12.82 -19.35
N ARG A 71 15.20 13.87 -18.53
CA ARG A 71 16.22 14.92 -18.36
C ARG A 71 17.55 14.40 -17.85
N GLN A 72 17.55 13.37 -16.99
CA GLN A 72 18.79 12.69 -16.56
C GLN A 72 19.56 12.00 -17.70
N PHE A 73 18.90 11.71 -18.83
CA PHE A 73 19.52 11.12 -20.01
C PHE A 73 19.86 12.14 -21.11
N ILE A 74 19.41 13.39 -20.98
CA ILE A 74 19.82 14.47 -21.89
C ILE A 74 21.18 14.96 -21.39
N PRO A 75 22.28 14.71 -22.12
CA PRO A 75 23.56 15.26 -21.74
C PRO A 75 23.45 16.79 -21.78
N ASN A 76 23.85 17.46 -20.70
CA ASN A 76 23.89 18.93 -20.58
C ASN A 76 24.77 19.62 -21.64
N THR A 77 25.38 18.85 -22.55
CA THR A 77 26.33 19.28 -23.57
C THR A 77 25.75 19.28 -25.00
N GLY A 78 24.43 19.26 -25.15
CA GLY A 78 23.77 19.34 -26.46
C GLY A 78 23.74 20.76 -27.04
N LEU A 79 24.81 21.13 -27.75
CA LEU A 79 24.91 22.16 -28.81
C LEU A 79 24.11 23.47 -28.57
N ARG A 80 24.82 24.48 -28.07
CA ARG A 80 24.53 25.90 -28.36
C ARG A 80 25.14 26.30 -29.70
#